data_AF-A0A0G1DV67-F1
#
_entry.id   AF-A0A0G1DV67-F1
#
_cell.length_a   1.000
_cell.length_b   1.000
_cell.length_c   1.000
_cell.angle_alpha   90.00
_cell.angle_beta   90.00
_cell.angle_gamma   90.00
#
_symmetry.space_group_name_H-M   'P 1'
#
loop_
_entity.id
_entity.type
_entity.pdbx_description
1 polymer ?
#
loop_
_entity_poly.entity_id
_entity_poly.type
_entity_poly.pdbx_seq_one_letter_code
_entity_poly.pdbx_strand_id
1 'polypeptide(L)'
;MEHWKILKTNYTEHNPSTTISVSNDEWLKVGNWVYENWDLVGGLSFLPKDDHIYQLAPYEEITREKYEELVAKFPTIDFSNITAYEYEDETEGSHELACVGGACELK
;
A
#
# COMPACT_ATOMS: atom_id res chain seq x y z
N MET A 1 12.05 -7.48 8.31
CA MET A 1 12.29 -6.47 9.37
C MET A 1 13.66 -5.80 9.26
N GLU A 2 14.72 -6.53 8.90
CA GLU A 2 16.06 -5.93 8.73
C GLU A 2 16.13 -4.75 7.77
N HIS A 3 15.40 -4.80 6.65
CA HIS A 3 15.36 -3.67 5.72
C HIS A 3 14.76 -2.41 6.35
N TRP A 4 13.66 -2.53 7.10
CA TRP A 4 13.07 -1.41 7.85
C TRP A 4 14.07 -0.83 8.85
N LYS A 5 14.83 -1.69 9.55
CA LYS A 5 15.87 -1.26 10.50
C LYS A 5 16.99 -0.48 9.83
N ILE A 6 17.44 -0.91 8.64
CA ILE A 6 18.42 -0.16 7.83
C ILE A 6 17.87 1.23 7.48
N LEU A 7 16.62 1.32 7.05
CA LEU A 7 15.96 2.59 6.73
C LEU A 7 15.84 3.49 7.98
N LYS A 8 15.33 2.94 9.08
CA LYS A 8 15.15 3.64 10.36
C LYS A 8 16.46 4.21 10.90
N THR A 9 17.57 3.48 10.76
CA THR A 9 18.85 3.86 11.37
C THR A 9 19.64 4.86 10.52
N ASN A 10 19.53 4.77 9.19
CA ASN A 10 20.44 5.50 8.30
C ASN A 10 19.77 6.59 7.46
N TYR A 11 18.44 6.55 7.29
CA TYR A 11 17.75 7.39 6.30
C TYR A 11 16.56 8.18 6.85
N THR A 12 16.09 7.88 8.07
CA THR A 12 14.93 8.58 8.65
C THR A 12 15.21 9.00 10.09
N GLU A 13 14.97 10.27 10.41
CA GLU A 13 15.00 10.77 11.79
C GLU A 13 13.72 10.39 12.55
N HIS A 14 12.57 10.45 11.87
CA HIS A 14 11.28 9.99 12.36
C HIS A 14 11.06 8.50 12.04
N ASN A 15 9.81 8.10 11.77
CA ASN A 15 9.44 6.71 11.61
C ASN A 15 9.19 6.37 10.12
N PRO A 16 9.87 5.36 9.54
CA PRO A 16 9.55 4.87 8.21
C PRO A 16 8.16 4.25 8.22
N SER A 17 7.25 4.79 7.39
CA SER A 17 5.93 4.19 7.19
C SER A 17 6.08 2.84 6.50
N THR A 18 5.58 1.79 7.14
CA THR A 18 5.58 0.45 6.57
C THR A 18 4.37 -0.33 7.07
N THR A 19 3.79 -1.12 6.18
CA THR A 19 2.86 -2.18 6.51
C THR A 19 3.59 -3.50 6.35
N ILE A 20 3.60 -4.33 7.38
CA ILE A 20 4.30 -5.60 7.41
C ILE A 20 3.24 -6.70 7.38
N SER A 21 3.21 -7.45 6.28
CA SER A 21 2.34 -8.61 6.16
C SER A 21 2.97 -9.83 6.85
N VAL A 22 2.27 -10.46 7.79
CA VAL A 22 2.79 -11.52 8.67
C VAL A 22 2.01 -12.82 8.44
N SER A 23 2.70 -13.92 8.11
CA SER A 23 2.07 -15.25 8.06
C SER A 23 1.73 -15.77 9.46
N ASN A 24 0.79 -16.70 9.56
CA ASN A 24 0.37 -17.26 10.85
C ASN A 24 1.50 -17.90 11.69
N ASP A 25 2.50 -18.49 11.04
CA ASP A 25 3.67 -19.10 11.68
C ASP A 25 4.79 -18.10 12.04
N GLU A 26 4.67 -16.85 11.61
CA GLU A 26 5.69 -15.81 11.79
C GLU A 26 5.43 -14.92 13.02
N TRP A 27 4.20 -14.90 13.56
CA TRP A 27 3.79 -13.97 14.62
C TRP A 27 4.72 -13.96 15.84
N LEU A 28 5.13 -15.13 16.34
CA LEU A 28 6.02 -15.21 17.51
C LEU A 28 7.40 -14.64 17.21
N LYS A 29 7.93 -14.88 16.00
CA LYS A 29 9.24 -14.36 15.57
C LYS A 29 9.18 -12.84 15.41
N VAL A 30 8.10 -12.33 14.83
CA VAL A 30 7.88 -10.88 14.67
C VAL A 30 7.77 -10.20 16.02
N GLY A 31 7.01 -10.78 16.96
CA GLY A 31 6.90 -10.27 18.33
C GLY A 31 8.25 -10.22 19.04
N ASN A 32 9.04 -11.29 18.95
CA ASN A 32 10.38 -11.32 19.53
C ASN A 32 11.30 -10.25 18.92
N TRP A 33 11.27 -10.09 17.59
CA TRP A 33 12.07 -9.08 16.91
C TRP A 33 11.71 -7.66 17.36
N VAL A 34 10.41 -7.36 17.53
CA VAL A 34 9.97 -6.05 18.03
C VAL A 34 10.50 -5.82 19.44
N TYR A 35 10.42 -6.84 20.31
CA TYR A 35 10.89 -6.74 21.69
C TYR A 35 12.41 -6.53 21.78
N GLU A 36 13.19 -7.24 20.96
CA GLU A 36 14.65 -7.07 20.88
C GLU A 36 15.07 -5.69 20.35
N ASN A 37 14.19 -4.99 19.65
CA ASN A 37 14.44 -3.68 19.05
C ASN A 37 13.54 -2.59 19.66
N TRP A 38 13.08 -2.77 20.89
CA TRP A 38 12.07 -1.92 21.52
C TRP A 38 12.42 -0.43 21.51
N ASP A 39 13.70 -0.10 21.76
CA ASP A 39 14.17 1.29 21.77
C ASP A 39 14.23 1.95 20.38
N LEU A 40 14.24 1.13 19.31
CA LEU A 40 14.27 1.59 17.92
C LEU A 40 12.86 1.72 17.33
N VAL A 41 11.95 0.84 17.76
CA VAL A 41 10.60 0.72 17.20
C VAL A 41 9.74 1.93 17.59
N GLY A 42 9.19 2.59 16.58
CA GLY A 42 8.16 3.62 16.74
C GLY A 42 6.80 3.07 16.35
N GLY A 43 6.23 3.59 15.25
CA GLY A 43 4.98 3.10 14.69
C GLY A 43 5.20 1.98 13.67
N LEU A 44 4.67 0.79 13.93
CA LEU A 44 4.65 -0.31 12.96
C LEU A 44 3.22 -0.79 12.76
N SER A 45 2.84 -1.03 11.50
CA SER A 45 1.56 -1.62 11.15
C SER A 45 1.78 -3.07 10.72
N PHE A 46 1.09 -4.01 11.38
CA PHE A 46 1.14 -5.42 11.06
C PHE A 46 -0.22 -5.87 10.55
N LEU A 47 -0.25 -6.48 9.38
CA LEU A 47 -1.44 -7.10 8.82
C LEU A 47 -1.20 -8.60 8.66
N PRO A 48 -2.19 -9.46 8.92
CA PRO A 48 -2.08 -10.86 8.52
C PRO A 48 -1.90 -10.93 7.00
N LYS A 49 -1.00 -11.80 6.53
CA LYS A 49 -1.05 -12.23 5.11
C LYS A 49 -2.35 -12.98 4.94
N ASP A 50 -3.15 -12.53 4.00
CA ASP A 50 -4.47 -13.05 3.77
C ASP A 50 -4.57 -13.52 2.32
N ASP A 51 -4.96 -14.78 2.13
CA ASP A 51 -5.11 -15.42 0.82
C ASP A 51 -6.57 -15.31 0.34
N HIS A 52 -7.23 -14.18 0.59
CA HIS A 52 -8.57 -13.96 0.05
C HIS A 52 -8.51 -13.84 -1.47
N ILE A 53 -9.00 -14.87 -2.16
CA ILE A 53 -9.20 -14.86 -3.60
C ILE A 53 -10.47 -14.06 -3.89
N TYR A 54 -10.31 -12.81 -4.31
CA TYR A 54 -11.38 -12.00 -4.88
C TYR A 54 -11.47 -12.26 -6.38
N GLN A 55 -12.69 -12.44 -6.92
CA GLN A 55 -12.89 -12.70 -8.35
C GLN A 55 -12.34 -11.60 -9.26
N LEU A 56 -12.30 -10.36 -8.77
CA LEU A 56 -11.74 -9.19 -9.46
C LEU A 56 -10.76 -8.50 -8.52
N ALA A 57 -9.76 -9.26 -8.05
CA ALA A 57 -8.70 -8.68 -7.25
C ALA A 57 -7.96 -7.61 -8.08
N PRO A 58 -7.61 -6.46 -7.48
CA PRO A 58 -6.87 -5.41 -8.19
C PRO A 58 -5.48 -5.88 -8.64
N TYR A 59 -4.91 -6.87 -7.94
CA TYR A 59 -3.67 -7.54 -8.31
C TYR A 59 -3.90 -9.05 -8.32
N GLU A 60 -3.43 -9.70 -9.37
CA GLU A 60 -3.49 -11.15 -9.55
C GLU A 60 -2.09 -11.67 -9.85
N GLU A 61 -1.66 -12.72 -9.15
CA GLU A 61 -0.40 -13.39 -9.42
C GLU A 61 -0.53 -14.20 -10.73
N ILE A 62 0.35 -13.92 -11.69
CA ILE A 62 0.36 -14.59 -13.00
C ILE A 62 1.74 -15.13 -13.32
N THR A 63 1.80 -16.13 -14.20
CA THR A 63 3.09 -16.63 -14.69
C THR A 63 3.73 -15.61 -15.64
N ARG A 64 5.05 -15.74 -15.81
CA ARG A 64 5.82 -14.90 -16.73
C ARG A 64 5.29 -14.98 -18.16
N GLU A 65 4.97 -16.19 -18.62
CA GLU A 65 4.48 -16.42 -19.98
C GLU A 65 3.15 -15.72 -20.19
N LYS A 66 2.27 -15.74 -19.17
CA LYS A 66 1.00 -15.03 -19.21
C LYS A 66 1.19 -13.52 -19.25
N TYR A 67 2.13 -13.00 -18.46
CA TYR A 67 2.50 -11.59 -18.48
C TYR A 67 2.98 -11.16 -19.87
N GLU A 68 3.90 -11.92 -20.47
CA GLU A 68 4.45 -11.63 -21.81
C GLU A 68 3.35 -11.65 -22.89
N GLU A 69 2.41 -12.60 -22.81
CA GLU A 69 1.23 -12.66 -23.70
C GLU A 69 0.33 -11.41 -23.57
N LEU A 70 0.03 -11.00 -22.32
CA LEU A 70 -0.86 -9.87 -22.05
C LEU A 70 -0.23 -8.54 -22.45
N VAL A 71 1.06 -8.34 -22.15
CA VAL A 71 1.78 -7.13 -22.53
C VAL A 71 1.86 -6.98 -24.04
N ALA A 72 2.10 -8.07 -24.77
CA ALA A 72 2.11 -8.04 -26.24
C ALA A 72 0.75 -7.67 -26.85
N LYS A 73 -0.35 -7.98 -26.15
CA LYS A 73 -1.72 -7.64 -26.55
C LYS A 73 -2.18 -6.28 -26.05
N PHE A 74 -1.44 -5.66 -25.12
CA PHE A 74 -1.85 -4.41 -24.50
C PHE A 74 -1.81 -3.28 -25.56
N PRO A 75 -2.93 -2.57 -25.79
CA PRO A 75 -2.96 -1.55 -26.82
C PRO A 75 -2.07 -0.37 -26.45
N THR A 76 -1.54 0.32 -27.47
CA THR A 76 -0.98 1.65 -27.25
C THR A 76 -2.14 2.58 -26.91
N ILE A 77 -2.12 3.17 -25.71
CA ILE A 77 -3.12 4.13 -25.29
C ILE A 77 -2.71 5.50 -25.82
N ASP A 78 -3.54 6.07 -26.69
CA ASP A 78 -3.36 7.43 -27.18
C ASP A 78 -4.06 8.41 -26.24
N PHE A 79 -3.27 9.17 -25.49
CA PHE A 79 -3.74 10.19 -24.57
C PHE A 79 -3.90 11.56 -25.23
N SER A 80 -3.64 11.73 -26.54
CA SER A 80 -3.78 13.03 -27.21
C SER A 80 -5.21 13.56 -27.21
N ASN A 81 -6.19 12.65 -27.13
CA ASN A 81 -7.60 13.01 -27.12
C ASN A 81 -8.14 13.31 -25.71
N ILE A 82 -7.34 13.20 -24.63
CA ILE A 82 -7.81 13.52 -23.27
C ILE A 82 -8.44 14.91 -23.24
N THR A 83 -7.79 15.92 -23.82
CA THR A 83 -8.30 17.30 -23.84
C THR A 83 -9.59 17.48 -24.65
N ALA A 84 -9.95 16.50 -25.49
CA ALA A 84 -11.22 16.48 -26.22
C ALA A 84 -12.34 15.74 -25.45
N TYR A 85 -12.00 15.01 -24.39
CA TYR A 85 -12.95 14.30 -23.53
C TYR A 85 -13.10 14.96 -22.15
N GLU A 86 -12.06 15.64 -21.68
CA GLU A 86 -12.01 16.41 -20.44
C GLU A 86 -12.25 17.90 -20.76
N TYR A 87 -13.53 18.27 -20.87
CA TYR A 87 -13.96 19.63 -21.22
C TYR A 87 -13.85 20.60 -20.04
N GLU A 88 -14.11 20.11 -18.84
CA GLU A 88 -14.02 20.83 -17.59
C GLU A 88 -13.35 19.92 -16.55
N ASP A 89 -12.61 20.53 -15.62
CA ASP A 89 -11.99 19.83 -14.51
C ASP A 89 -13.08 19.47 -13.49
N GLU A 90 -13.54 18.23 -13.54
CA GLU A 90 -14.47 17.64 -12.57
C GLU A 90 -13.74 17.09 -11.33
N THR A 91 -12.45 17.44 -11.14
CA THR A 91 -11.71 17.08 -9.93
C THR A 91 -12.29 17.87 -8.76
N GLU A 92 -13.30 17.29 -8.12
CA GLU A 92 -13.66 17.63 -6.75
C GLU A 92 -12.48 17.19 -5.87
N GLY A 93 -11.53 18.11 -5.65
CA GLY A 93 -10.51 17.93 -4.62
C GLY A 93 -11.24 17.58 -3.34
N SER A 94 -10.94 16.43 -2.74
CA SER A 94 -11.59 16.02 -1.50
C SER A 94 -11.23 17.07 -0.44
N HIS A 95 -12.10 18.05 -0.27
CA HIS A 95 -12.15 18.89 0.91
C HIS A 95 -12.70 18.04 2.06
N GLU A 96 -12.09 16.88 2.31
CA GLU A 96 -12.26 16.22 3.58
C GLU A 96 -11.57 17.11 4.61
N LEU A 97 -12.38 17.86 5.34
CA LEU A 97 -12.03 18.29 6.67
C LEU A 97 -11.64 17.03 7.43
N ALA A 98 -10.34 16.76 7.54
CA ALA A 98 -9.80 15.72 8.39
C ALA A 98 -10.50 15.89 9.74
N CYS A 99 -11.39 14.96 10.10
CA CYS A 99 -12.29 15.11 11.24
C CYS A 99 -11.44 15.39 12.49
N VAL A 100 -11.35 16.66 12.87
CA VAL A 100 -10.67 17.10 14.08
C VAL A 100 -11.64 16.77 15.22
N GLY A 101 -11.47 15.62 15.85
CA GLY A 101 -12.13 15.31 17.12
C GLY A 101 -13.64 15.01 17.05
N GLY A 102 -14.05 14.04 16.22
CA GLY A 102 -15.30 13.29 16.45
C GLY A 102 -16.63 13.97 16.09
N ALA A 103 -16.63 14.99 15.25
CA ALA A 103 -17.83 15.77 14.91
C ALA A 103 -18.24 15.70 13.43
N CYS A 104 -18.02 14.57 12.75
CA CYS A 104 -18.52 14.41 11.38
C CYS A 104 -19.96 13.87 11.43
N GLU A 105 -20.94 14.77 11.22
CA GLU A 105 -22.35 14.41 11.01
C GLU A 105 -22.47 13.66 9.67
N LEU A 106 -22.79 12.38 9.73
CA LEU A 106 -23.21 11.60 8.57
C LEU A 106 -24.55 12.15 8.09
N LYS A 107 -24.61 12.57 6.82
CA LYS A 107 -25.85 12.74 6.08
C LYS A 107 -25.92 11.70 4.97
#